data_AF-A0A7Y0HYD6-F1
#
_entry.id   AF-A0A7Y0HYD6-F1
#
_cell.length_a   1.000
_cell.length_b   1.000
_cell.length_c   1.000
_cell.angle_alpha   90.00
_cell.angle_beta   90.00
_cell.angle_gamma   90.00
#
_symmetry.space_group_name_H-M   'P 1'
#
loop_
_entity.id
_entity.type
_entity.pdbx_description
1 polymer ?
#
loop_
_entity_poly.entity_id
_entity_poly.type
_entity_poly.pdbx_seq_one_letter_code
_entity_poly.pdbx_strand_id
1 'polypeptide(L)'
;MSRECDGGDAPKAADTGKAVSAVRAYARLRFGTPGADASGDGECGWLSEHEWRALRDALQRLTCMDDLEAAVQRFCRRYEESLDWADECEELYDVEETAPGLPYGWLTLLEAAYERLGDTDGLRTLYAYYIVTDASDADEDDTEGGTVARGLGHAVRYIGRLRDLCGERWPQMRARIVDTYERHCYDEPVSYGRNTTFEELLRQEGLAQEALRYCRRMRDSRHGDIVASDLLELTARADMDAACALLTAPLHDADSSLMRDDSESGVKRIVALLSRLRDVAGAERMRLEAERLIRMYRRRPALRAALRQLIDDADAGGQACPGIASEGNDIASKGGE
;
A
#
# COMPACT_ATOMS: atom_id res chain seq x y z
N MET A 1 4.82 -51.07 -22.85
CA MET A 1 3.80 -50.00 -22.89
C MET A 1 4.11 -49.04 -21.76
N SER A 2 4.92 -48.04 -22.09
CA SER A 2 5.25 -46.91 -21.25
C SER A 2 3.99 -46.08 -21.01
N ARG A 3 3.75 -45.69 -19.75
CA ARG A 3 2.91 -44.53 -19.44
C ARG A 3 3.79 -43.57 -18.67
N GLU A 4 4.20 -42.55 -19.40
CA GLU A 4 4.75 -41.30 -18.88
C GLU A 4 3.76 -40.76 -17.85
N CYS A 5 4.23 -40.59 -16.62
CA CYS A 5 3.54 -39.77 -15.64
C CYS A 5 3.94 -38.33 -15.94
N ASP A 6 2.98 -37.60 -16.51
CA ASP A 6 3.03 -36.17 -16.80
C ASP A 6 3.55 -35.41 -15.57
N GLY A 7 4.60 -34.62 -15.80
CA GLY A 7 5.17 -33.73 -14.82
C GLY A 7 4.16 -32.64 -14.47
N GLY A 8 3.60 -32.72 -13.27
CA GLY A 8 2.92 -31.57 -12.68
C GLY A 8 3.92 -30.43 -12.57
N ASP A 9 3.66 -29.36 -13.31
CA ASP A 9 4.38 -28.09 -13.24
C ASP A 9 4.49 -27.68 -11.76
N ALA A 10 5.71 -27.80 -11.22
CA ALA A 10 6.04 -27.18 -9.95
C ALA A 10 5.79 -25.67 -10.10
N PRO A 11 5.15 -25.00 -9.13
CA PRO A 11 4.98 -23.56 -9.19
C PRO A 11 6.35 -22.92 -9.43
N LYS A 12 6.45 -22.12 -10.51
CA LYS A 12 7.65 -21.38 -10.89
C LYS A 12 8.27 -20.82 -9.62
N ALA A 13 9.48 -21.31 -9.28
CA ALA A 13 10.20 -20.87 -8.11
C ALA A 13 10.26 -19.34 -8.12
N ALA A 14 9.53 -18.71 -7.20
CA ALA A 14 9.70 -17.29 -6.91
C ALA A 14 11.21 -17.05 -6.77
N ASP A 15 11.70 -15.96 -7.36
CA ASP A 15 13.09 -15.50 -7.30
C ASP A 15 13.64 -15.58 -5.85
N THR A 16 14.24 -16.73 -5.52
CA THR A 16 14.54 -17.25 -4.18
C THR A 16 16.01 -16.97 -3.91
N GLY A 17 16.32 -16.37 -2.76
CA GLY A 17 17.70 -16.11 -2.34
C GLY A 17 18.10 -14.64 -2.29
N LYS A 18 17.16 -13.69 -2.45
CA LYS A 18 17.45 -12.26 -2.28
C LYS A 18 17.77 -11.92 -0.84
N ALA A 19 17.06 -12.50 0.14
CA ALA A 19 17.36 -12.27 1.55
C ALA A 19 18.69 -12.91 1.93
N VAL A 20 18.94 -14.15 1.48
CA VAL A 20 20.26 -14.80 1.64
C VAL A 20 21.39 -13.94 1.05
N SER A 21 21.18 -13.32 -0.12
CA SER A 21 22.16 -12.44 -0.76
C SER A 21 22.37 -11.15 0.03
N ALA A 22 21.32 -10.53 0.55
CA ALA A 22 21.41 -9.33 1.40
C ALA A 22 22.17 -9.62 2.71
N VAL A 23 21.88 -10.74 3.37
CA VAL A 23 22.58 -11.16 4.58
C VAL A 23 24.06 -11.43 4.29
N ARG A 24 24.40 -12.07 3.16
CA ARG A 24 25.80 -12.26 2.75
C ARG A 24 26.52 -10.93 2.53
N ALA A 25 25.88 -9.98 1.85
CA ALA A 25 26.45 -8.66 1.61
C ALA A 25 26.73 -7.92 2.93
N TYR A 26 25.76 -7.94 3.85
CA TYR A 26 25.91 -7.36 5.19
C TYR A 26 27.03 -8.03 5.99
N ALA A 27 27.08 -9.37 6.03
CA ALA A 27 28.08 -10.11 6.78
C ALA A 27 29.51 -9.86 6.26
N ARG A 28 29.68 -9.74 4.94
CA ARG A 28 30.97 -9.37 4.32
C ARG A 28 31.38 -7.96 4.70
N LEU A 29 30.45 -7.01 4.62
CA LEU A 29 30.73 -5.60 4.89
C LEU A 29 31.07 -5.35 6.35
N ARG A 30 30.37 -6.01 7.29
CA ARG A 30 30.52 -5.75 8.74
C ARG A 30 31.57 -6.59 9.43
N PHE A 31 31.71 -7.86 9.05
CA PHE A 31 32.58 -8.80 9.76
C PHE A 31 33.80 -9.21 8.94
N GLY A 32 33.96 -8.68 7.72
CA GLY A 32 35.11 -8.94 6.87
C GLY A 32 35.29 -10.42 6.54
N THR A 33 34.19 -11.19 6.49
CA THR A 33 34.22 -12.65 6.31
C THR A 33 34.95 -13.01 5.00
N PRO A 34 36.18 -13.58 5.08
CA PRO A 34 36.92 -14.00 3.90
C PRO A 34 36.49 -15.42 3.54
N GLY A 35 35.94 -15.63 2.34
CA GLY A 35 35.66 -16.99 1.84
C GLY A 35 34.32 -17.14 1.15
N ALA A 36 34.21 -16.61 -0.06
CA ALA A 36 33.43 -17.22 -1.13
C ALA A 36 33.95 -16.56 -2.40
N ASP A 37 35.09 -17.06 -2.86
CA ASP A 37 35.58 -16.74 -4.19
C ASP A 37 34.45 -16.99 -5.20
N ALA A 38 34.41 -16.14 -6.21
CA ALA A 38 33.38 -16.06 -7.24
C ALA A 38 33.34 -17.27 -8.20
N SER A 39 33.69 -18.47 -7.74
CA SER A 39 33.44 -19.72 -8.44
C SER A 39 32.08 -20.24 -7.99
N GLY A 40 31.09 -20.08 -8.87
CA GLY A 40 29.74 -20.56 -8.65
C GLY A 40 29.72 -22.06 -8.36
N ASP A 41 29.37 -22.41 -7.14
CA ASP A 41 28.57 -23.59 -6.81
C ASP A 41 28.01 -23.45 -5.39
N GLY A 42 26.71 -23.15 -5.32
CA GLY A 42 25.73 -23.76 -4.42
C GLY A 42 25.75 -23.51 -2.91
N GLU A 43 26.89 -23.50 -2.22
CA GLU A 43 26.88 -23.68 -0.75
C GLU A 43 27.28 -22.41 0.02
N CYS A 44 26.33 -21.86 0.79
CA CYS A 44 26.61 -20.88 1.85
C CYS A 44 27.60 -21.50 2.87
N GLY A 45 28.91 -21.29 2.71
CA GLY A 45 29.92 -21.86 3.62
C GLY A 45 30.10 -21.16 4.96
N TRP A 46 29.29 -20.13 5.30
CA TRP A 46 29.49 -19.33 6.51
C TRP A 46 28.60 -19.72 7.70
N LEU A 47 27.49 -20.43 7.44
CA LEU A 47 26.67 -21.08 8.46
C LEU A 47 26.26 -22.46 7.94
N SER A 48 26.50 -23.48 8.76
CA SER A 48 26.02 -24.83 8.57
C SER A 48 24.48 -24.88 8.57
N GLU A 49 23.91 -25.93 8.00
CA GLU A 49 22.47 -26.14 8.02
C GLU A 49 21.89 -26.20 9.45
N HIS A 50 22.67 -26.71 10.41
CA HIS A 50 22.29 -26.72 11.83
C HIS A 50 22.23 -25.30 12.41
N GLU A 51 23.19 -24.45 12.09
CA GLU A 51 23.20 -23.05 12.53
C GLU A 51 22.06 -22.26 11.89
N TRP A 52 21.75 -22.48 10.62
CA TRP A 52 20.55 -21.90 9.98
C TRP A 52 19.26 -22.30 10.69
N ARG A 53 19.12 -23.58 11.07
CA ARG A 53 17.96 -24.04 11.86
C ARG A 53 17.90 -23.38 13.23
N ALA A 54 19.02 -23.32 13.95
CA ALA A 54 19.09 -22.71 15.27
C ALA A 54 18.72 -21.22 15.20
N LEU A 55 19.21 -20.51 14.19
CA LEU A 55 18.91 -19.11 13.94
C LEU A 55 17.44 -18.90 13.57
N ARG A 56 16.87 -19.71 12.67
CA ARG A 56 15.44 -19.68 12.36
C ARG A 56 14.61 -19.88 13.62
N ASP A 57 14.90 -20.92 14.40
CA ASP A 57 14.12 -21.27 15.59
C ASP A 57 14.18 -20.17 16.66
N ALA A 58 15.35 -19.54 16.85
CA ALA A 58 15.52 -18.43 17.78
C ALA A 58 14.72 -17.20 17.33
N LEU A 59 14.85 -16.79 16.07
CA LEU A 59 14.18 -15.62 15.53
C LEU A 59 12.66 -15.82 15.46
N GLN A 60 12.20 -16.98 15.00
CA GLN A 60 10.78 -17.32 14.94
C GLN A 60 10.13 -17.26 16.32
N ARG A 61 10.78 -17.76 17.37
CA ARG A 61 10.29 -17.63 18.75
C ARG A 61 10.31 -16.18 19.24
N LEU A 62 11.36 -15.44 18.90
CA LEU A 62 11.50 -14.03 19.30
C LEU A 62 10.44 -13.14 18.67
N THR A 63 9.96 -13.47 17.47
CA THR A 63 8.97 -12.70 16.71
C THR A 63 7.57 -13.34 16.71
N CYS A 64 7.41 -14.53 17.30
CA CYS A 64 6.18 -15.34 17.23
C CYS A 64 5.76 -15.68 15.79
N MET A 65 6.71 -15.79 14.86
CA MET A 65 6.45 -16.00 13.41
C MET A 65 5.96 -17.42 13.07
N ASP A 66 5.77 -18.28 14.07
CA ASP A 66 5.05 -19.54 13.93
C ASP A 66 3.55 -19.34 13.66
N ASP A 67 3.00 -18.20 14.07
CA ASP A 67 1.61 -17.83 13.81
C ASP A 67 1.49 -16.35 13.43
N LEU A 68 0.79 -16.07 12.33
CA LEU A 68 0.62 -14.71 11.82
C LEU A 68 -0.05 -13.78 12.85
N GLU A 69 -1.09 -14.28 13.52
CA GLU A 69 -1.87 -13.47 14.45
C GLU A 69 -1.04 -13.15 15.71
N ALA A 70 -0.34 -14.14 16.25
CA ALA A 70 0.58 -13.94 17.37
C ALA A 70 1.73 -12.98 17.02
N ALA A 71 2.30 -13.08 15.82
CA ALA A 71 3.35 -12.17 15.36
C ALA A 71 2.85 -10.72 15.25
N VAL A 72 1.66 -10.51 14.68
CA VAL A 72 1.05 -9.18 14.56
C VAL A 72 0.69 -8.61 15.92
N GLN A 73 0.08 -9.38 16.82
CA GLN A 73 -0.20 -8.93 18.19
C GLN A 73 1.08 -8.52 18.94
N ARG A 74 2.16 -9.27 18.75
CA ARG A 74 3.46 -8.95 19.35
C ARG A 74 4.05 -7.66 18.78
N PHE A 75 3.94 -7.46 17.47
CA PHE A 75 4.32 -6.22 16.82
C PHE A 75 3.52 -5.05 17.40
N CYS A 76 2.20 -5.20 17.48
CA CYS A 76 1.32 -4.15 17.96
C CYS A 76 1.63 -3.74 19.41
N ARG A 77 1.77 -4.72 20.30
CA ARG A 77 2.15 -4.48 21.70
C ARG A 77 3.50 -3.78 21.82
N ARG A 78 4.50 -4.19 21.03
CA ARG A 78 5.83 -3.57 21.07
C ARG A 78 5.77 -2.12 20.58
N TYR A 79 4.92 -1.84 19.61
CA TYR A 79 4.71 -0.48 19.10
C TYR A 79 4.07 0.41 20.16
N GLU A 80 3.02 -0.08 20.84
CA GLU A 80 2.38 0.59 21.99
C GLU A 80 3.40 0.86 23.11
N GLU A 81 4.15 -0.17 23.53
CA GLU A 81 5.22 -0.01 24.51
C GLU A 81 6.22 1.08 24.07
N SER A 82 6.64 1.07 22.80
CA SER A 82 7.59 2.06 22.28
C SER A 82 7.06 3.49 22.27
N LEU A 83 5.76 3.70 22.06
CA LEU A 83 5.13 5.03 22.15
C LEU A 83 5.11 5.52 23.60
N ASP A 84 4.79 4.64 24.55
CA ASP A 84 4.86 4.95 25.99
C ASP A 84 6.28 5.36 26.40
N TRP A 85 7.32 4.70 25.86
CA TRP A 85 8.72 5.07 26.09
C TRP A 85 9.14 6.37 25.38
N ALA A 86 8.59 6.68 24.21
CA ALA A 86 8.91 7.89 23.45
C ALA A 86 8.41 9.16 24.14
N ASP A 87 7.23 9.09 24.78
CA ASP A 87 6.71 10.19 25.62
C ASP A 87 7.55 10.42 26.89
N GLU A 88 8.30 9.42 27.36
CA GLU A 88 9.16 9.51 28.55
C GLU A 88 10.61 9.96 28.25
N CYS A 89 11.07 9.89 27.00
CA CYS A 89 12.49 10.07 26.63
C CYS A 89 12.70 11.06 25.48
N GLU A 90 12.35 12.33 25.68
CA GLU A 90 12.60 13.42 24.72
C GLU A 90 14.10 13.79 24.54
N GLU A 91 15.02 13.23 25.35
CA GLU A 91 16.42 13.69 25.43
C GLU A 91 17.51 12.71 24.91
N LEU A 92 17.19 11.61 24.22
CA LEU A 92 18.20 10.56 23.92
C LEU A 92 18.38 10.12 22.46
N TYR A 93 17.85 10.85 21.47
CA TYR A 93 18.07 10.53 20.06
C TYR A 93 19.21 11.35 19.45
N ASP A 94 20.43 11.07 19.92
CA ASP A 94 21.66 11.37 19.19
C ASP A 94 22.46 10.06 19.08
N VAL A 95 21.84 9.04 18.47
CA VAL A 95 22.53 7.79 18.14
C VAL A 95 23.06 7.93 16.73
N GLU A 96 24.38 8.14 16.64
CA GLU A 96 25.16 8.17 15.41
C GLU A 96 24.72 7.09 14.41
N GLU A 97 24.34 7.59 13.24
CA GLU A 97 24.06 6.90 11.98
C GLU A 97 25.21 5.93 11.61
N THR A 98 25.12 4.69 12.10
CA THR A 98 26.25 3.75 12.02
C THR A 98 25.94 2.60 11.07
N ALA A 99 26.21 2.83 9.79
CA ALA A 99 26.46 1.88 8.69
C ALA A 99 25.28 0.97 8.24
N PRO A 100 25.25 0.52 6.96
CA PRO A 100 24.04 -0.04 6.37
C PRO A 100 23.57 -1.27 7.15
N GLY A 101 22.33 -1.19 7.63
CA GLY A 101 21.61 -2.29 8.27
C GLY A 101 21.16 -3.33 7.25
N LEU A 102 20.59 -4.43 7.76
CA LEU A 102 19.77 -5.31 6.91
C LEU A 102 18.44 -4.60 6.61
N PRO A 103 17.86 -4.72 5.39
CA PRO A 103 16.61 -4.06 4.98
C PRO A 103 15.36 -4.31 5.86
N TYR A 104 15.43 -5.24 6.80
CA TYR A 104 14.40 -5.51 7.82
C TYR A 104 15.03 -5.97 9.15
N GLY A 105 16.29 -5.59 9.39
CA GLY A 105 17.06 -6.08 10.54
C GLY A 105 17.00 -7.60 10.67
N TRP A 106 16.47 -8.06 11.81
CA TRP A 106 16.32 -9.48 12.14
C TRP A 106 15.33 -10.22 11.24
N LEU A 107 14.34 -9.55 10.63
CA LEU A 107 13.37 -10.21 9.76
C LEU A 107 13.97 -10.57 8.40
N THR A 108 14.96 -9.82 7.88
CA THR A 108 15.71 -10.24 6.69
C THR A 108 16.51 -11.50 6.96
N LEU A 109 17.07 -11.61 8.17
CA LEU A 109 17.83 -12.78 8.60
C LEU A 109 16.92 -14.02 8.74
N LEU A 110 15.70 -13.82 9.22
CA LEU A 110 14.66 -14.86 9.26
C LEU A 110 14.18 -15.26 7.86
N GLU A 111 13.92 -14.30 6.96
CA GLU A 111 13.59 -14.58 5.54
C GLU A 111 14.69 -15.42 4.89
N ALA A 112 15.97 -15.05 5.08
CA ALA A 112 17.10 -15.79 4.58
C ALA A 112 17.18 -17.22 5.13
N ALA A 113 16.86 -17.40 6.42
CA ALA A 113 16.84 -18.72 7.03
C ALA A 113 15.73 -19.60 6.45
N TYR A 114 14.53 -19.05 6.25
CA TYR A 114 13.44 -19.78 5.60
C TYR A 114 13.76 -20.12 4.14
N GLU A 115 14.32 -19.18 3.37
CA GLU A 115 14.79 -19.42 1.99
C GLU A 115 15.84 -20.56 1.96
N ARG A 116 16.84 -20.50 2.85
CA ARG A 116 17.96 -21.46 2.87
C ARG A 116 17.51 -22.87 3.26
N LEU A 117 16.52 -22.98 4.13
CA LEU A 117 15.97 -24.24 4.63
C LEU A 117 14.80 -24.77 3.78
N GLY A 118 14.33 -24.01 2.78
CA GLY A 118 13.17 -24.38 1.97
C GLY A 118 11.84 -24.33 2.74
N ASP A 119 11.77 -23.52 3.80
CA ASP A 119 10.62 -23.44 4.70
C ASP A 119 9.53 -22.53 4.10
N THR A 120 8.72 -23.11 3.21
CA THR A 120 7.69 -22.35 2.49
C THR A 120 6.57 -21.83 3.40
N ASP A 121 6.25 -22.54 4.48
CA ASP A 121 5.23 -22.09 5.44
C ASP A 121 5.72 -20.90 6.25
N GLY A 122 6.97 -20.92 6.70
CA GLY A 122 7.62 -19.76 7.32
C GLY A 122 7.62 -18.53 6.41
N LEU A 123 7.98 -18.70 5.12
CA LEU A 123 7.93 -17.60 4.15
C LEU A 123 6.52 -17.05 3.93
N ARG A 124 5.50 -17.92 3.87
CA ARG A 124 4.09 -17.49 3.73
C ARG A 124 3.67 -16.62 4.90
N THR A 125 3.97 -17.06 6.13
CA THR A 125 3.63 -16.29 7.34
C THR A 125 4.39 -14.98 7.39
N LEU A 126 5.69 -14.97 7.06
CA LEU A 126 6.51 -13.77 7.07
C LEU A 126 6.05 -12.72 6.04
N TYR A 127 5.71 -13.12 4.82
CA TYR A 127 5.21 -12.18 3.82
C TYR A 127 3.81 -11.66 4.16
N ALA A 128 2.94 -12.51 4.73
CA ALA A 128 1.65 -12.05 5.25
C ALA A 128 1.86 -11.02 6.38
N TYR A 129 2.83 -11.26 7.27
CA TYR A 129 3.20 -10.34 8.34
C TYR A 129 3.66 -8.97 7.79
N TYR A 130 4.53 -8.94 6.77
CA TYR A 130 4.95 -7.68 6.14
C TYR A 130 3.77 -6.90 5.56
N ILE A 131 2.79 -7.58 4.97
CA ILE A 131 1.58 -6.94 4.42
C ILE A 131 0.72 -6.33 5.54
N VAL A 132 0.51 -7.07 6.63
CA VAL A 132 -0.34 -6.60 7.75
C VAL A 132 0.29 -5.43 8.50
N THR A 133 1.60 -5.44 8.68
CA THR A 133 2.30 -4.47 9.56
C THR A 133 2.86 -3.25 8.83
N ASP A 134 2.88 -3.26 7.50
CA ASP A 134 3.65 -2.32 6.66
C ASP A 134 5.10 -2.18 7.12
N ALA A 135 5.70 -3.25 7.66
CA ALA A 135 7.10 -3.33 7.99
C ALA A 135 7.92 -3.30 6.69
N SER A 136 7.96 -2.12 6.07
CA SER A 136 8.83 -1.69 4.99
C SER A 136 10.01 -0.92 5.59
N ASP A 137 11.18 -0.89 4.93
CA ASP A 137 12.28 0.01 5.29
C ASP A 137 11.74 1.45 5.26
N ALA A 138 11.35 1.94 6.43
CA ALA A 138 11.22 3.36 6.70
C ALA A 138 12.63 3.92 6.83
N ASP A 139 13.32 4.11 5.71
CA ASP A 139 14.02 5.38 5.53
C ASP A 139 12.91 6.44 5.45
N GLU A 140 12.36 6.81 6.61
CA GLU A 140 11.59 8.03 6.80
C GLU A 140 12.58 9.20 6.63
N ASP A 141 13.02 9.41 5.38
CA ASP A 141 13.48 10.73 4.99
C ASP A 141 12.21 11.58 4.87
N ASP A 142 11.93 12.30 5.96
CA ASP A 142 11.05 13.47 6.06
C ASP A 142 11.52 14.62 5.14
N THR A 143 11.94 14.30 3.92
CA THR A 143 12.23 15.28 2.88
C THR A 143 10.93 15.55 2.15
N GLU A 144 10.33 16.71 2.45
CA GLU A 144 9.32 17.36 1.62
C GLU A 144 9.67 17.21 0.12
N GLY A 145 9.05 16.26 -0.58
CA GLY A 145 9.12 16.23 -2.03
C GLY A 145 9.28 14.88 -2.74
N GLY A 146 9.54 13.75 -2.07
CA GLY A 146 9.47 12.48 -2.83
C GLY A 146 9.98 11.21 -2.18
N THR A 147 9.06 10.33 -1.77
CA THR A 147 9.38 8.89 -1.60
C THR A 147 8.18 7.93 -1.66
N VAL A 148 7.12 8.24 -2.42
CA VAL A 148 6.01 7.27 -2.61
C VAL A 148 6.41 6.08 -3.50
N ALA A 149 7.43 6.26 -4.36
CA ALA A 149 7.80 5.26 -5.36
C ALA A 149 8.58 4.04 -4.82
N ARG A 150 9.27 4.15 -3.67
CA ARG A 150 10.09 3.04 -3.12
C ARG A 150 9.27 2.06 -2.28
N GLY A 151 8.33 2.55 -1.45
CA GLY A 151 7.42 1.69 -0.66
C GLY A 151 6.49 0.85 -1.54
N LEU A 152 5.96 1.44 -2.62
CA LEU A 152 5.06 0.75 -3.55
C LEU A 152 5.73 -0.46 -4.26
N GLY A 153 7.02 -0.34 -4.59
CA GLY A 153 7.80 -1.42 -5.21
C GLY A 153 7.99 -2.63 -4.29
N HIS A 154 8.10 -2.39 -2.98
CA HIS A 154 8.19 -3.45 -1.97
C HIS A 154 6.82 -4.11 -1.72
N ALA A 155 5.76 -3.31 -1.60
CA ALA A 155 4.40 -3.81 -1.42
C ALA A 155 3.97 -4.79 -2.52
N VAL A 156 4.12 -4.39 -3.79
CA VAL A 156 3.79 -5.23 -4.95
C VAL A 156 4.60 -6.52 -4.95
N ARG A 157 5.87 -6.46 -4.53
CA ARG A 157 6.77 -7.62 -4.52
C ARG A 157 6.33 -8.67 -3.50
N TYR A 158 5.95 -8.29 -2.28
CA TYR A 158 5.53 -9.26 -1.26
C TYR A 158 4.18 -9.89 -1.55
N ILE A 159 3.22 -9.10 -2.04
CA ILE A 159 1.91 -9.63 -2.47
C ILE A 159 2.09 -10.64 -3.60
N GLY A 160 2.89 -10.31 -4.62
CA GLY A 160 3.19 -11.22 -5.72
C GLY A 160 3.85 -12.52 -5.25
N ARG A 161 4.91 -12.41 -4.43
CA ARG A 161 5.61 -13.58 -3.88
C ARG A 161 4.72 -14.47 -3.03
N LEU A 162 3.90 -13.87 -2.16
CA LEU A 162 2.99 -14.62 -1.31
C LEU A 162 1.92 -15.31 -2.16
N ARG A 163 1.37 -14.63 -3.17
CA ARG A 163 0.42 -15.21 -4.13
C ARG A 163 1.03 -16.43 -4.83
N ASP A 164 2.26 -16.32 -5.32
CA ASP A 164 2.97 -17.43 -5.97
C ASP A 164 3.23 -18.60 -5.01
N LEU A 165 3.62 -18.32 -3.76
CA LEU A 165 3.83 -19.35 -2.73
C LEU A 165 2.54 -20.04 -2.29
N CYS A 166 1.41 -19.31 -2.30
CA CYS A 166 0.11 -19.85 -1.90
C CYS A 166 -0.59 -20.61 -3.01
N GLY A 167 -0.38 -20.23 -4.29
CA GLY A 167 -1.08 -20.82 -5.43
C GLY A 167 -2.59 -20.80 -5.22
N GLU A 168 -3.24 -21.98 -5.31
CA GLU A 168 -4.69 -22.12 -5.09
C GLU A 168 -5.16 -21.74 -3.69
N ARG A 169 -4.25 -21.72 -2.69
CA ARG A 169 -4.57 -21.33 -1.30
C ARG A 169 -4.56 -19.81 -1.08
N TRP A 170 -4.31 -19.02 -2.13
CA TRP A 170 -4.24 -17.57 -2.04
C TRP A 170 -5.53 -16.93 -1.47
N PRO A 171 -6.75 -17.32 -1.88
CA PRO A 171 -7.97 -16.72 -1.33
C PRO A 171 -8.09 -16.89 0.19
N GLN A 172 -7.67 -18.03 0.74
CA GLN A 172 -7.68 -18.29 2.18
C GLN A 172 -6.61 -17.46 2.90
N MET A 173 -5.42 -17.35 2.33
CA MET A 173 -4.36 -16.50 2.89
C MET A 173 -4.77 -15.03 2.89
N ARG A 174 -5.32 -14.53 1.78
CA ARG A 174 -5.85 -13.17 1.67
C ARG A 174 -6.92 -12.90 2.72
N ALA A 175 -7.88 -13.82 2.89
CA ALA A 175 -8.91 -13.69 3.92
C ALA A 175 -8.31 -13.63 5.33
N ARG A 176 -7.29 -14.46 5.62
CA ARG A 176 -6.55 -14.43 6.88
C ARG A 176 -5.83 -13.09 7.10
N ILE A 177 -5.20 -12.52 6.08
CA ILE A 177 -4.52 -11.21 6.15
C ILE A 177 -5.53 -10.12 6.51
N VAL A 178 -6.65 -10.05 5.78
CA VAL A 178 -7.70 -9.06 6.03
C VAL A 178 -8.25 -9.20 7.44
N ASP A 179 -8.63 -10.41 7.84
CA ASP A 179 -9.16 -10.69 9.18
C ASP A 179 -8.16 -10.35 10.29
N THR A 180 -6.87 -10.66 10.10
CA THR A 180 -5.81 -10.31 11.08
C THR A 180 -5.64 -8.80 11.20
N TYR A 181 -5.58 -8.09 10.07
CA TYR A 181 -5.49 -6.64 10.03
C TYR A 181 -6.70 -5.99 10.73
N GLU A 182 -7.91 -6.50 10.46
CA GLU A 182 -9.14 -5.98 11.04
C GLU A 182 -9.35 -6.29 12.52
N ARG A 183 -8.62 -7.25 13.10
CA ARG A 183 -8.72 -7.53 14.54
C ARG A 183 -7.68 -6.80 15.35
N HIS A 184 -6.46 -6.66 14.83
CA HIS A 184 -5.30 -6.24 15.63
C HIS A 184 -4.75 -4.89 15.23
N CYS A 185 -4.98 -4.45 13.99
CA CYS A 185 -4.56 -3.12 13.53
C CYS A 185 -5.74 -2.13 13.48
N TYR A 186 -6.89 -2.50 14.06
CA TYR A 186 -8.17 -1.81 13.93
C TYR A 186 -8.44 -0.79 15.05
N ASP A 187 -8.05 -1.09 16.28
CA ASP A 187 -8.59 -0.41 17.47
C ASP A 187 -7.88 0.89 17.86
N GLU A 188 -6.74 1.24 17.25
CA GLU A 188 -6.04 2.50 17.53
C GLU A 188 -5.76 3.33 16.26
N PRO A 189 -6.64 4.30 15.93
CA PRO A 189 -6.48 5.21 14.79
C PRO A 189 -5.26 6.13 14.86
N VAL A 190 -4.63 6.22 16.04
CA VAL A 190 -3.60 7.23 16.36
C VAL A 190 -2.19 6.67 16.15
N SER A 191 -2.02 5.35 16.22
CA SER A 191 -0.72 4.72 16.39
C SER A 191 -0.18 4.12 15.08
N TYR A 192 -1.02 3.44 14.30
CA TYR A 192 -0.58 2.86 13.02
C TYR A 192 -0.86 3.87 11.91
N GLY A 193 0.20 4.47 11.37
CA GLY A 193 0.11 5.33 10.20
C GLY A 193 -0.49 4.64 8.97
N ARG A 194 -0.36 5.28 7.82
CA ARG A 194 -0.83 4.74 6.54
C ARG A 194 -0.16 3.39 6.24
N ASN A 195 -0.92 2.31 6.04
CA ASN A 195 -0.40 1.02 5.60
C ASN A 195 -0.50 0.89 4.07
N THR A 196 0.58 1.22 3.38
CA THR A 196 0.64 1.22 1.91
C THR A 196 0.60 -0.18 1.31
N THR A 197 1.18 -1.17 1.99
CA THR A 197 1.19 -2.54 1.51
C THR A 197 -0.20 -3.19 1.56
N PHE A 198 -0.95 -2.94 2.64
CA PHE A 198 -2.33 -3.40 2.77
C PHE A 198 -3.25 -2.69 1.77
N GLU A 199 -3.08 -1.38 1.57
CA GLU A 199 -3.79 -0.66 0.49
C GLU A 199 -3.57 -1.29 -0.88
N GLU A 200 -2.34 -1.69 -1.18
CA GLU A 200 -2.03 -2.34 -2.45
C GLU A 200 -2.67 -3.73 -2.58
N LEU A 201 -2.72 -4.50 -1.50
CA LEU A 201 -3.48 -5.75 -1.45
C LEU A 201 -4.95 -5.50 -1.80
N LEU A 202 -5.57 -4.48 -1.21
CA LEU A 202 -6.97 -4.12 -1.45
C LEU A 202 -7.20 -3.76 -2.93
N ARG A 203 -6.29 -3.00 -3.54
CA ARG A 203 -6.36 -2.62 -4.98
C ARG A 203 -6.23 -3.84 -5.89
N GLN A 204 -5.19 -4.65 -5.72
CA GLN A 204 -4.93 -5.80 -6.60
C GLN A 204 -6.03 -6.86 -6.52
N GLU A 205 -6.61 -7.05 -5.34
CA GLU A 205 -7.64 -8.07 -5.11
C GLU A 205 -9.06 -7.52 -5.28
N GLY A 206 -9.23 -6.23 -5.58
CA GLY A 206 -10.52 -5.61 -5.81
C GLY A 206 -11.45 -5.62 -4.60
N LEU A 207 -10.89 -5.55 -3.38
CA LEU A 207 -11.61 -5.67 -2.11
C LEU A 207 -12.29 -4.35 -1.72
N ALA A 208 -13.38 -4.02 -2.44
CA ALA A 208 -14.04 -2.73 -2.36
C ALA A 208 -14.64 -2.42 -0.97
N GLN A 209 -15.24 -3.42 -0.31
CA GLN A 209 -15.88 -3.24 0.99
C GLN A 209 -14.83 -3.09 2.10
N GLU A 210 -13.77 -3.88 2.05
CA GLU A 210 -12.62 -3.80 2.95
C GLU A 210 -11.91 -2.46 2.81
N ALA A 211 -11.71 -1.98 1.57
CA ALA A 211 -11.15 -0.66 1.31
C ALA A 211 -12.03 0.46 1.87
N LEU A 212 -13.35 0.36 1.73
CA LEU A 212 -14.26 1.35 2.28
C LEU A 212 -14.20 1.36 3.82
N ARG A 213 -14.14 0.18 4.45
CA ARG A 213 -13.95 0.06 5.90
C ARG A 213 -12.61 0.65 6.35
N TYR A 214 -11.53 0.40 5.61
CA TYR A 214 -10.21 0.98 5.87
C TYR A 214 -10.23 2.52 5.76
N CYS A 215 -10.78 3.09 4.69
CA CYS A 215 -10.88 4.56 4.54
C CYS A 215 -11.72 5.22 5.65
N ARG A 216 -12.81 4.57 6.11
CA ARG A 216 -13.61 5.07 7.23
C ARG A 216 -12.80 5.19 8.52
N ARG A 217 -11.89 4.25 8.78
CA ARG A 217 -11.00 4.27 9.96
C ARG A 217 -9.93 5.35 9.82
N MET A 218 -9.35 5.49 8.64
CA MET A 218 -8.31 6.48 8.37
C MET A 218 -8.82 7.92 8.32
N ARG A 219 -10.15 8.13 8.35
CA ARG A 219 -10.78 9.45 8.17
C ARG A 219 -10.18 10.54 9.06
N ASP A 220 -9.96 10.22 10.33
CA ASP A 220 -9.49 11.19 11.33
C ASP A 220 -7.95 11.19 11.47
N SER A 221 -7.26 10.34 10.70
CA SER A 221 -5.80 10.32 10.66
C SER A 221 -5.24 11.46 9.81
N ARG A 222 -3.95 11.80 10.01
CA ARG A 222 -3.22 12.78 9.19
C ARG A 222 -3.18 12.45 7.68
N HIS A 223 -3.46 11.20 7.30
CA HIS A 223 -3.43 10.72 5.92
C HIS A 223 -4.83 10.42 5.35
N GLY A 224 -5.91 10.70 6.09
CA GLY A 224 -7.26 10.26 5.72
C GLY A 224 -7.72 10.71 4.34
N ASP A 225 -7.43 11.95 3.96
CA ASP A 225 -7.81 12.52 2.67
C ASP A 225 -6.99 11.93 1.51
N ILE A 226 -5.69 11.68 1.73
CA ILE A 226 -4.81 11.02 0.76
C ILE A 226 -5.30 9.60 0.51
N VAL A 227 -5.57 8.84 1.57
CA VAL A 227 -6.08 7.46 1.48
C VAL A 227 -7.44 7.42 0.78
N ALA A 228 -8.37 8.32 1.15
CA ALA A 228 -9.68 8.41 0.52
C ALA A 228 -9.57 8.73 -0.99
N SER A 229 -8.63 9.60 -1.38
CA SER A 229 -8.35 9.92 -2.79
C SER A 229 -7.73 8.75 -3.55
N ASP A 230 -6.76 8.05 -2.95
CA ASP A 230 -6.03 6.95 -3.61
C ASP A 230 -6.88 5.69 -3.78
N LEU A 231 -7.88 5.49 -2.92
CA LEU A 231 -8.80 4.36 -2.96
C LEU A 231 -10.21 4.73 -3.47
N LEU A 232 -10.42 5.96 -3.97
CA LEU A 232 -11.75 6.45 -4.37
C LEU A 232 -12.46 5.53 -5.37
N GLU A 233 -11.78 5.16 -6.46
CA GLU A 233 -12.35 4.30 -7.50
C GLU A 233 -12.72 2.91 -6.98
N LEU A 234 -11.92 2.37 -6.06
CA LEU A 234 -12.17 1.06 -5.46
C LEU A 234 -13.35 1.12 -4.48
N THR A 235 -13.35 2.10 -3.59
CA THR A 235 -14.41 2.29 -2.57
C THR A 235 -15.75 2.67 -3.20
N ALA A 236 -15.74 3.43 -4.29
CA ALA A 236 -16.94 3.79 -5.04
C ALA A 236 -17.67 2.57 -5.64
N ARG A 237 -16.96 1.45 -5.90
CA ARG A 237 -17.59 0.19 -6.34
C ARG A 237 -18.40 -0.49 -5.24
N ALA A 238 -18.04 -0.24 -3.97
CA ALA A 238 -18.79 -0.73 -2.82
C ALA A 238 -19.96 0.19 -2.48
N ASP A 239 -19.68 1.50 -2.37
CA ASP A 239 -20.67 2.52 -2.04
C ASP A 239 -20.16 3.89 -2.52
N MET A 240 -20.71 4.37 -3.64
CA MET A 240 -20.35 5.65 -4.25
C MET A 240 -20.59 6.83 -3.30
N ASP A 241 -21.70 6.84 -2.56
CA ASP A 241 -22.07 7.95 -1.70
C ASP A 241 -21.16 8.02 -0.48
N ALA A 242 -20.90 6.88 0.16
CA ALA A 242 -19.95 6.83 1.28
C ALA A 242 -18.52 7.19 0.84
N ALA A 243 -18.07 6.74 -0.34
CA ALA A 243 -16.76 7.07 -0.86
C ALA A 243 -16.61 8.57 -1.14
N CYS A 244 -17.61 9.20 -1.76
CA CYS A 244 -17.64 10.65 -1.97
C CYS A 244 -17.64 11.42 -0.64
N ALA A 245 -18.41 10.96 0.35
CA ALA A 245 -18.47 11.58 1.66
C ALA A 245 -17.11 11.54 2.39
N LEU A 246 -16.37 10.44 2.27
CA LEU A 246 -15.01 10.35 2.84
C LEU A 246 -14.04 11.31 2.15
N LEU A 247 -14.05 11.37 0.82
CA LEU A 247 -13.20 12.27 0.05
C LEU A 247 -13.45 13.75 0.36
N THR A 248 -14.72 14.11 0.55
CA THR A 248 -15.16 15.51 0.74
C THR A 248 -15.23 15.94 2.21
N ALA A 249 -15.12 15.00 3.17
CA ALA A 249 -15.16 15.31 4.59
C ALA A 249 -14.19 16.44 5.01
N PRO A 250 -12.93 16.50 4.53
CA PRO A 250 -12.01 17.58 4.89
C PRO A 250 -12.44 18.96 4.36
N LEU A 251 -13.29 19.02 3.32
CA LEU A 251 -13.83 20.26 2.76
C LEU A 251 -15.05 20.76 3.54
N HIS A 252 -15.67 19.86 4.32
CA HIS A 252 -16.85 20.13 5.15
C HIS A 252 -16.46 20.55 6.57
N ASP A 253 -15.24 20.24 7.00
CA ASP A 253 -14.66 20.70 8.24
C ASP A 253 -13.97 22.07 8.06
N ALA A 254 -14.48 23.09 8.75
CA ALA A 254 -13.92 24.43 8.71
C ALA A 254 -12.58 24.53 9.45
N ASP A 255 -12.33 23.64 10.42
CA ASP A 255 -11.11 23.59 11.23
C ASP A 255 -10.03 22.70 10.58
N SER A 256 -10.36 22.00 9.50
CA SER A 256 -9.41 21.26 8.67
C SER A 256 -8.28 22.16 8.19
N SER A 257 -7.05 21.66 8.23
CA SER A 257 -5.87 22.38 7.75
C SER A 257 -6.01 22.87 6.30
N LEU A 258 -6.77 22.15 5.47
CA LEU A 258 -7.07 22.52 4.08
C LEU A 258 -7.94 23.79 3.97
N MET A 259 -8.77 24.05 4.97
CA MET A 259 -9.79 25.08 4.90
C MET A 259 -9.38 26.39 5.58
N ARG A 260 -8.33 26.36 6.43
CA ARG A 260 -7.87 27.50 7.26
C ARG A 260 -7.29 28.68 6.48
N ASP A 261 -6.49 28.45 5.45
CA ASP A 261 -5.75 29.51 4.74
C ASP A 261 -6.01 29.52 3.22
N ASP A 262 -5.71 30.63 2.53
CA ASP A 262 -5.79 30.73 1.07
C ASP A 262 -4.44 30.43 0.39
N SER A 263 -3.69 29.48 0.96
CA SER A 263 -2.38 29.08 0.43
C SER A 263 -2.51 28.41 -0.95
N GLU A 264 -1.49 28.61 -1.80
CA GLU A 264 -1.46 27.98 -3.12
C GLU A 264 -1.48 26.44 -3.03
N SER A 265 -0.76 25.87 -2.05
CA SER A 265 -0.72 24.43 -1.79
C SER A 265 -2.09 23.89 -1.36
N GLY A 266 -2.77 24.58 -0.44
CA GLY A 266 -4.13 24.23 -0.02
C GLY A 266 -5.13 24.29 -1.17
N VAL A 267 -5.09 25.34 -1.98
CA VAL A 267 -5.96 25.49 -3.16
C VAL A 267 -5.71 24.35 -4.17
N LYS A 268 -4.44 24.02 -4.47
CA LYS A 268 -4.08 22.91 -5.35
C LYS A 268 -4.63 21.57 -4.84
N ARG A 269 -4.53 21.31 -3.53
CA ARG A 269 -5.03 20.07 -2.92
C ARG A 269 -6.56 19.99 -2.97
N ILE A 270 -7.29 21.09 -2.72
CA ILE A 270 -8.75 21.13 -2.88
C ILE A 270 -9.17 20.85 -4.33
N VAL A 271 -8.52 21.50 -5.31
CA VAL A 271 -8.80 21.28 -6.74
C VAL A 271 -8.53 19.83 -7.16
N ALA A 272 -7.45 19.23 -6.64
CA ALA A 272 -7.13 17.83 -6.90
C ALA A 272 -8.23 16.89 -6.36
N LEU A 273 -8.70 17.09 -5.13
CA LEU A 273 -9.81 16.31 -4.56
C LEU A 273 -11.09 16.43 -5.40
N LEU A 274 -11.45 17.66 -5.80
CA LEU A 274 -12.65 17.89 -6.61
C LEU A 274 -12.53 17.34 -8.03
N SER A 275 -11.32 17.33 -8.59
CA SER A 275 -11.05 16.69 -9.88
C SER A 275 -11.21 15.18 -9.78
N ARG A 276 -10.71 14.54 -8.71
CA ARG A 276 -10.95 13.11 -8.45
C ARG A 276 -12.43 12.82 -8.26
N LEU A 277 -13.16 13.69 -7.57
CA LEU A 277 -14.62 13.58 -7.45
C LEU A 277 -15.32 13.66 -8.81
N ARG A 278 -14.92 14.59 -9.68
CA ARG A 278 -15.46 14.69 -11.05
C ARG A 278 -15.23 13.41 -11.84
N ASP A 279 -14.01 12.89 -11.79
CA ASP A 279 -13.60 11.76 -12.62
C ASP A 279 -14.30 10.46 -12.21
N VAL A 280 -14.64 10.28 -10.91
CA VAL A 280 -15.30 9.06 -10.41
C VAL A 280 -16.82 9.20 -10.27
N ALA A 281 -17.30 10.34 -9.75
CA ALA A 281 -18.70 10.52 -9.39
C ALA A 281 -19.46 11.50 -10.32
N GLY A 282 -18.77 12.08 -11.30
CA GLY A 282 -19.33 12.94 -12.34
C GLY A 282 -19.23 14.45 -12.04
N ALA A 283 -19.32 15.24 -13.12
CA ALA A 283 -19.15 16.69 -13.09
C ALA A 283 -20.18 17.42 -12.22
N GLU A 284 -21.41 16.92 -12.15
CA GLU A 284 -22.47 17.59 -11.38
C GLU A 284 -22.19 17.61 -9.87
N ARG A 285 -21.70 16.50 -9.31
CA ARG A 285 -21.33 16.43 -7.88
C ARG A 285 -20.15 17.35 -7.57
N MET A 286 -19.15 17.37 -8.44
CA MET A 286 -18.03 18.30 -8.34
C MET A 286 -18.52 19.76 -8.36
N ARG A 287 -19.41 20.11 -9.30
CA ARG A 287 -19.96 21.47 -9.44
C ARG A 287 -20.69 21.92 -8.18
N LEU A 288 -21.60 21.08 -7.66
CA LEU A 288 -22.35 21.38 -6.44
C LEU A 288 -21.42 21.68 -5.25
N GLU A 289 -20.35 20.89 -5.10
CA GLU A 289 -19.38 21.08 -4.03
C GLU A 289 -18.51 22.33 -4.24
N ALA A 290 -18.06 22.59 -5.48
CA ALA A 290 -17.32 23.80 -5.84
C ALA A 290 -18.15 25.08 -5.60
N GLU A 291 -19.43 25.10 -5.99
CA GLU A 291 -20.33 26.22 -5.76
C GLU A 291 -20.62 26.46 -4.27
N ARG A 292 -20.72 25.39 -3.46
CA ARG A 292 -20.83 25.48 -2.01
C ARG A 292 -19.62 26.20 -1.42
N LEU A 293 -18.41 25.78 -1.81
CA LEU A 293 -17.15 26.37 -1.34
C LEU A 293 -17.01 27.84 -1.77
N ILE A 294 -17.35 28.18 -3.02
CA ILE A 294 -17.34 29.58 -3.51
C ILE A 294 -18.24 30.48 -2.67
N ARG A 295 -19.43 29.98 -2.28
CA ARG A 295 -20.40 30.74 -1.47
C ARG A 295 -19.94 30.93 -0.02
N MET A 296 -19.31 29.91 0.55
CA MET A 296 -18.85 29.87 1.94
C MET A 296 -17.59 30.71 2.16
N TYR A 297 -16.58 30.56 1.29
CA TYR A 297 -15.26 31.17 1.46
C TYR A 297 -15.08 32.44 0.60
N ARG A 298 -15.92 33.45 0.85
CA ARG A 298 -15.94 34.70 0.04
C ARG A 298 -14.62 35.48 0.05
N ARG A 299 -13.87 35.39 1.15
CA ARG A 299 -12.62 36.11 1.42
C ARG A 299 -11.36 35.39 0.90
N ARG A 300 -11.53 34.26 0.20
CA ARG A 300 -10.45 33.45 -0.38
C ARG A 300 -10.43 33.61 -1.91
N PRO A 301 -9.83 34.70 -2.45
CA PRO A 301 -9.87 34.98 -3.89
C PRO A 301 -9.16 33.92 -4.73
N ALA A 302 -8.06 33.34 -4.24
CA ALA A 302 -7.31 32.33 -5.00
C ALA A 302 -8.12 31.04 -5.15
N LEU A 303 -8.70 30.54 -4.04
CA LEU A 303 -9.62 29.41 -4.08
C LEU A 303 -10.79 29.65 -5.03
N ARG A 304 -11.43 30.81 -4.96
CA ARG A 304 -12.60 31.12 -5.82
C ARG A 304 -12.26 31.19 -7.29
N ALA A 305 -11.09 31.72 -7.65
CA ALA A 305 -10.63 31.73 -9.04
C ALA A 305 -10.41 30.31 -9.54
N ALA A 306 -9.72 29.47 -8.75
CA ALA A 306 -9.44 28.09 -9.11
C ALA A 306 -10.72 27.22 -9.22
N LEU A 307 -11.67 27.38 -8.31
CA LEU A 307 -12.94 26.63 -8.36
C LEU A 307 -13.82 27.04 -9.55
N ARG A 308 -13.81 28.32 -9.95
CA ARG A 308 -14.51 28.76 -11.16
C ARG A 308 -13.88 28.18 -12.41
N GLN A 309 -12.55 28.23 -12.51
CA GLN A 309 -11.83 27.60 -13.61
C GLN A 309 -12.16 26.11 -13.72
N LEU A 310 -12.22 25.39 -12.59
CA LEU A 310 -12.57 23.97 -12.58
C LEU A 310 -14.00 23.70 -13.11
N ILE A 311 -14.96 24.58 -12.80
CA ILE A 311 -16.34 24.50 -13.32
C ILE A 311 -16.34 24.78 -14.83
N ASP A 312 -15.67 25.86 -15.25
CA ASP A 312 -15.61 26.26 -16.67
C ASP A 312 -14.95 25.15 -17.52
N ASP A 313 -13.89 24.52 -17.02
CA ASP A 313 -13.21 23.40 -17.67
C ASP A 313 -14.12 22.16 -17.82
N ALA A 314 -14.96 21.89 -16.82
CA ALA A 314 -15.93 20.79 -16.87
C ALA A 314 -17.03 21.06 -17.90
N ASP A 315 -17.44 22.32 -18.06
CA ASP A 315 -18.46 22.74 -19.02
C ASP A 315 -17.94 22.69 -20.45
N ALA A 316 -16.69 23.13 -20.67
CA ALA A 316 -16.02 23.04 -21.96
C ALA A 316 -15.78 21.59 -22.41
N GLY A 317 -15.44 20.70 -21.49
CA GLY A 317 -15.24 19.26 -21.76
C GLY A 317 -16.53 18.51 -22.13
N GLY A 318 -17.70 19.00 -21.71
CA GLY A 318 -19.01 18.44 -22.06
C GLY A 318 -19.55 18.86 -23.44
N GLN A 319 -18.87 19.79 -24.12
CA GLN A 319 -19.35 20.42 -25.37
C GLN A 319 -18.70 19.88 -26.65
N ALA A 320 -17.89 18.82 -26.58
CA ALA A 320 -17.28 18.17 -27.74
C ALA A 320 -18.10 16.98 -28.26
N CYS A 321 -19.21 17.28 -28.95
CA CYS A 321 -19.79 16.49 -30.05
C CYS A 321 -20.89 17.31 -30.76
N PRO A 322 -20.55 18.18 -31.74
CA PRO A 322 -21.52 18.67 -32.70
C PRO A 322 -21.76 17.57 -33.74
N GLY A 323 -23.04 17.30 -33.99
CA GLY A 323 -23.54 16.15 -34.74
C GLY A 323 -22.91 15.93 -36.11
N ILE A 324 -22.81 14.65 -36.47
CA ILE A 324 -22.73 14.24 -37.86
C ILE A 324 -24.09 14.53 -38.47
N ALA A 325 -24.07 15.49 -39.39
CA ALA A 325 -25.18 15.95 -40.17
C ALA A 325 -25.87 14.81 -40.94
N SER A 326 -27.19 14.92 -40.98
CA SER A 326 -28.06 14.34 -41.98
C SER A 326 -27.65 14.81 -43.39
N GLU A 327 -27.07 13.93 -44.18
CA GLU A 327 -27.12 13.94 -45.66
C GLU A 327 -27.33 12.46 -46.05
N GLY A 328 -28.51 12.03 -46.49
CA GLY A 328 -29.03 12.31 -47.82
C GLY A 328 -28.66 11.14 -48.74
N ASN A 329 -29.53 10.13 -48.87
CA ASN A 329 -29.55 9.33 -50.08
C ASN A 329 -30.94 8.74 -50.36
N ASP A 330 -31.66 9.44 -51.22
CA ASP A 330 -32.68 8.89 -52.10
C ASP A 330 -32.06 7.77 -52.95
N ILE A 331 -32.56 6.53 -52.87
CA ILE A 331 -32.58 5.65 -54.05
C ILE A 331 -33.94 4.94 -54.11
N ALA A 332 -34.55 5.15 -55.28
CA ALA A 332 -35.89 4.80 -55.67
C ALA A 332 -36.19 3.30 -55.76
N SER A 333 -37.48 3.03 -55.64
CA SER A 333 -38.19 1.82 -56.03
C SER A 333 -37.89 1.34 -57.46
N LYS A 334 -37.67 0.02 -57.60
CA LYS A 334 -38.17 -0.89 -58.66
C LYS A 334 -38.12 -2.29 -58.00
N GLY A 335 -39.17 -3.08 -57.84
CA GLY A 335 -40.25 -3.45 -58.75
C GLY A 335 -39.98 -4.88 -59.21
N GLY A 336 -40.87 -5.84 -58.88
CA GLY A 336 -40.85 -7.20 -59.45
C GLY A 336 -41.31 -8.30 -58.50
N GLU A 337 -42.60 -8.64 -58.64
CA GLU A 337 -43.28 -9.94 -58.50
C GLU A 337 -42.82 -10.99 -57.48
#